data_AF-E2BMT2-F1
#
_entry.id   AF-E2BMT2-F1
#
_cell.length_a   1.000
_cell.length_b   1.000
_cell.length_c   1.000
_cell.angle_alpha   90.00
_cell.angle_beta   90.00
_cell.angle_gamma   90.00
#
_symmetry.space_group_name_H-M   'P 1'
#
loop_
_entity.id
_entity.type
_entity.pdbx_description
1 polymer ?
#
loop_
_entity_poly.entity_id
_entity_poly.type
_entity_poly.pdbx_seq_one_letter_code
_entity_poly.pdbx_strand_id
1 'polypeptide(L)'
;YTGKGERPVKLLHDNARPHIAYNTKDTIMSLGWDVLQHPAYSSDIAPSDYHLFWSMQLALSDMHFQSVDDIRKWLDDFIVSKDVTFFRNGIHQLPGRWLKVIE
;
A
#
# COMPACT_ATOMS: atom_id res chain seq x y z
N TYR A 1 12.98 4.35 -13.91
CA TYR A 1 13.49 3.90 -12.59
C TYR A 1 14.03 2.48 -12.71
N THR A 2 15.29 2.33 -13.10
CA THR A 2 15.99 1.04 -13.07
C THR A 2 16.65 0.91 -11.70
N GLY A 3 15.95 0.29 -10.74
CA GLY A 3 16.39 0.08 -9.36
C GLY A 3 17.51 -0.95 -9.21
N LYS A 4 18.61 -0.79 -9.94
CA LYS A 4 19.89 -1.42 -9.61
C LYS A 4 20.67 -0.43 -8.74
N GLY A 5 20.35 -0.40 -7.45
CA GLY A 5 20.97 0.54 -6.50
C GLY A 5 20.69 0.18 -5.04
N GLU A 6 21.61 -0.62 -4.48
CA GLU A 6 22.01 -0.71 -3.06
C GLU A 6 21.14 -1.45 -2.03
N ARG A 7 19.81 -1.56 -2.14
CA ARG A 7 19.02 -2.37 -1.18
C ARG A 7 17.88 -3.14 -1.85
N PRO A 8 17.65 -4.42 -1.48
CA PRO A 8 16.55 -5.20 -2.03
C PRO A 8 15.21 -4.58 -1.64
N VAL A 9 14.29 -4.50 -2.59
CA VAL A 9 12.93 -4.02 -2.37
C VAL A 9 12.18 -5.04 -1.52
N LYS A 10 11.56 -4.58 -0.42
CA LYS A 10 10.63 -5.38 0.36
C LYS A 10 9.20 -5.07 -0.09
N LEU A 11 8.50 -6.07 -0.61
CA LEU A 11 7.12 -5.96 -1.06
C LEU A 11 6.17 -6.45 0.04
N LEU A 12 5.23 -5.60 0.46
CA LEU A 12 4.14 -5.97 1.36
C LEU A 12 2.82 -5.85 0.60
N HIS A 13 2.13 -6.98 0.40
CA HIS A 13 0.78 -7.03 -0.17
C HIS A 13 -0.05 -8.12 0.53
N ASP A 14 -1.36 -8.09 0.34
CA ASP A 14 -2.26 -9.12 0.86
C ASP A 14 -2.19 -10.43 0.06
N ASN A 15 -2.88 -11.47 0.53
CA ASN A 15 -2.88 -12.80 -0.08
C ASN A 15 -4.00 -13.00 -1.11
N ALA A 16 -4.49 -11.93 -1.74
CA ALA A 16 -5.51 -12.04 -2.79
C ALA A 16 -5.06 -13.03 -3.89
N ARG A 17 -6.00 -13.80 -4.45
CA ARG A 17 -5.70 -14.84 -5.46
C ARG A 17 -4.82 -14.33 -6.61
N PRO A 18 -5.01 -13.11 -7.17
CA PRO A 18 -4.12 -12.58 -8.20
C PRO A 18 -2.69 -12.33 -7.73
N HIS A 19 -2.48 -11.97 -6.46
CA HIS A 19 -1.15 -11.68 -5.90
C HIS A 19 -0.32 -12.94 -5.66
N ILE A 20 -0.96 -14.07 -5.36
CA ILE A 20 -0.29 -15.35 -5.13
C ILE A 20 -0.22 -16.25 -6.37
N ALA A 21 -0.77 -15.80 -7.49
CA ALA A 21 -0.77 -16.52 -8.77
C ALA A 21 0.67 -16.74 -9.28
N TYR A 22 0.87 -17.81 -10.04
CA TYR A 22 2.17 -18.20 -10.56
C TYR A 22 2.85 -17.07 -11.35
N ASN A 23 2.15 -16.48 -12.32
CA ASN A 23 2.70 -15.41 -13.16
C ASN A 23 3.14 -14.18 -12.34
N THR A 24 2.38 -13.85 -11.29
CA THR A 24 2.72 -12.73 -10.39
C THR A 24 3.96 -13.04 -9.58
N LYS A 25 4.05 -14.25 -9.01
CA LYS A 25 5.24 -14.70 -8.26
C LYS A 25 6.49 -14.77 -9.13
N ASP A 26 6.37 -15.28 -10.36
CA ASP A 26 7.45 -15.34 -11.33
C ASP A 26 7.97 -13.93 -11.67
N THR A 27 7.04 -12.99 -11.88
CA THR A 27 7.38 -11.58 -12.13
C THR A 27 8.10 -10.95 -10.93
N ILE A 28 7.59 -11.11 -9.71
CA ILE A 28 8.21 -10.60 -8.48
C ILE A 28 9.64 -11.16 -8.31
N MET A 29 9.82 -12.45 -8.58
CA MET A 29 11.13 -13.10 -8.53
C MET A 29 12.08 -12.54 -9.59
N SER A 30 11.60 -12.32 -10.83
CA SER A 30 12.40 -11.70 -11.90
C SER A 30 12.84 -10.27 -11.59
N LEU A 31 12.03 -9.55 -10.81
CA LEU A 31 12.33 -8.19 -10.32
C LEU A 31 13.31 -8.20 -9.11
N GLY A 32 13.56 -9.36 -8.50
CA GLY A 32 14.43 -9.50 -7.34
C GLY A 32 13.85 -8.87 -6.06
N TRP A 33 12.51 -8.87 -5.93
CA TRP A 33 11.83 -8.30 -4.77
C TRP A 33 11.59 -9.36 -3.70
N ASP A 34 11.82 -9.00 -2.43
CA ASP A 34 11.56 -9.86 -1.30
C ASP A 34 10.13 -9.63 -0.79
N VAL A 35 9.29 -10.65 -0.87
CA VAL A 35 7.92 -10.58 -0.35
C VAL A 35 7.90 -10.75 1.16
N LEU A 36 7.31 -9.80 1.87
CA LEU A 36 7.06 -9.88 3.31
C LEU A 36 5.83 -10.76 3.58
N GLN A 37 5.90 -11.55 4.65
CA GLN A 37 4.76 -12.37 5.08
C GLN A 37 3.61 -11.48 5.54
N HIS A 38 2.41 -11.77 5.05
CA HIS A 38 1.18 -11.09 5.46
C HIS A 38 0.16 -12.16 5.87
N PRO A 39 -0.33 -12.18 7.13
CA PRO A 39 -1.41 -13.08 7.54
C PRO A 39 -2.72 -12.81 6.79
N ALA A 40 -3.60 -13.80 6.77
CA ALA A 40 -4.91 -13.66 6.14
C ALA A 40 -5.82 -12.74 6.98
N TYR A 41 -6.63 -11.92 6.30
CA TYR A 41 -7.62 -11.01 6.91
C TYR A 41 -7.04 -9.95 7.85
N SER A 42 -5.84 -9.44 7.55
CA SER A 42 -5.11 -8.52 8.43
C SER A 42 -4.92 -7.13 7.82
N SER A 43 -6.02 -6.45 7.52
CA SER A 43 -5.99 -5.05 7.04
C SER A 43 -5.39 -4.08 8.05
N ASP A 44 -5.41 -4.41 9.34
CA ASP A 44 -4.82 -3.63 10.43
C ASP A 44 -3.29 -3.55 10.38
N ILE A 45 -2.64 -4.44 9.63
CA ILE A 45 -1.19 -4.45 9.36
C ILE A 45 -0.85 -4.12 7.90
N ALA A 46 -1.82 -3.68 7.10
CA ALA A 46 -1.60 -3.20 5.74
C ALA A 46 -1.55 -1.66 5.74
N PRO A 47 -0.38 -1.02 5.50
CA PRO A 47 -0.26 0.44 5.52
C PRO A 47 -1.19 1.13 4.51
N SER A 48 -1.48 0.48 3.40
CA SER A 48 -2.46 0.97 2.43
C SER A 48 -3.85 1.10 3.07
N ASP A 49 -4.30 0.09 3.82
CA ASP A 49 -5.65 0.06 4.41
C ASP A 49 -5.76 1.01 5.61
N TYR A 50 -4.90 0.83 6.62
CA TYR A 50 -5.06 1.56 7.89
C TYR A 50 -4.65 3.03 7.84
N HIS A 51 -3.88 3.46 6.83
CA HIS A 51 -3.33 4.82 6.76
C HIS A 51 -3.73 5.56 5.49
N LEU A 52 -3.36 5.03 4.31
CA LEU A 52 -3.61 5.72 3.04
C LEU A 52 -5.10 5.74 2.71
N PHE A 53 -5.74 4.58 2.59
CA PHE A 53 -7.15 4.44 2.25
C PHE A 53 -8.05 4.92 3.37
N TRP A 54 -7.65 4.77 4.64
CA TRP A 54 -8.36 5.41 5.74
C TRP A 54 -8.43 6.95 5.58
N SER A 55 -7.28 7.60 5.33
CA SER A 55 -7.27 9.06 5.08
C SER A 55 -8.03 9.43 3.82
N MET A 56 -8.00 8.59 2.79
CA MET A 56 -8.70 8.82 1.53
C MET A 56 -10.21 8.71 1.71
N GLN A 57 -10.68 7.70 2.43
CA GLN A 57 -12.09 7.50 2.74
C GLN A 57 -12.67 8.71 3.47
N LEU A 58 -11.94 9.24 4.47
CA LEU A 58 -12.35 10.46 5.16
C LEU A 58 -12.52 11.64 4.20
N ALA A 59 -11.55 11.85 3.29
CA ALA A 59 -11.61 12.92 2.30
C ALA A 59 -12.70 12.71 1.23
N LEU A 60 -13.09 11.46 0.97
CA LEU A 60 -14.12 11.09 -0.01
C LEU A 60 -15.55 11.20 0.52
N SER A 61 -15.76 11.34 1.84
CA SER A 61 -17.05 11.11 2.50
C SER A 61 -18.24 11.89 1.92
N ASP A 62 -18.00 13.06 1.31
CA ASP A 62 -19.05 13.91 0.71
C ASP A 62 -18.83 14.22 -0.79
N MET A 63 -17.94 13.46 -1.44
CA MET A 63 -17.56 13.72 -2.82
C MET A 63 -18.48 13.01 -3.82
N HIS A 64 -18.89 13.75 -4.84
CA HIS A 64 -19.69 13.24 -5.95
C HIS A 64 -18.97 13.51 -7.26
N PHE A 65 -18.56 12.45 -7.95
CA PHE A 65 -17.87 12.54 -9.23
C PHE A 65 -18.84 12.32 -10.39
N GLN A 66 -18.67 13.08 -11.47
CA GLN A 66 -19.52 12.96 -12.66
C GLN A 66 -18.88 12.08 -13.74
N SER A 67 -17.56 11.87 -13.67
CA SER A 67 -16.81 11.07 -14.62
C SER A 67 -15.63 10.35 -13.98
N VAL A 68 -15.07 9.37 -14.70
CA VAL A 68 -13.82 8.69 -14.31
C VAL A 68 -12.64 9.66 -14.33
N ASP A 69 -12.64 10.66 -15.22
CA ASP A 69 -11.57 11.64 -15.29
C ASP A 69 -11.56 12.58 -14.08
N ASP A 70 -12.74 12.90 -13.52
CA ASP A 70 -12.83 13.62 -12.25
C ASP A 70 -12.22 12.82 -11.09
N ILE A 71 -12.47 11.49 -11.07
CA ILE A 71 -11.88 10.59 -10.06
C ILE A 71 -10.36 10.55 -10.19
N ARG A 72 -9.84 10.40 -11.42
CA ARG A 72 -8.39 10.37 -11.68
C ARG A 72 -7.72 11.66 -11.23
N LYS A 73 -8.28 12.81 -11.64
CA LYS A 73 -7.75 14.11 -11.24
C LYS A 73 -7.76 14.27 -9.72
N TRP A 74 -8.86 13.90 -9.07
CA TRP A 74 -8.93 13.99 -7.62
C TRP A 74 -7.92 13.08 -6.92
N LEU A 75 -7.72 11.85 -7.41
CA LEU A 75 -6.71 10.93 -6.86
C LEU A 75 -5.31 11.51 -7.00
N ASP A 76 -4.97 12.07 -8.16
CA ASP A 76 -3.67 12.71 -8.39
C ASP A 76 -3.47 13.89 -7.43
N ASP A 77 -4.46 14.78 -7.33
CA ASP A 77 -4.45 15.93 -6.42
C ASP A 77 -4.35 15.48 -4.96
N PHE A 78 -5.08 14.44 -4.55
CA PHE A 78 -5.04 13.88 -3.21
C PHE A 78 -3.65 13.34 -2.87
N ILE A 79 -3.03 12.56 -3.75
CA ILE A 79 -1.69 11.99 -3.52
C ILE A 79 -0.64 13.10 -3.46
N VAL A 80 -0.70 14.08 -4.36
CA VAL A 80 0.23 15.23 -4.39
C VAL A 80 0.05 16.12 -3.15
N SER A 81 -1.15 16.21 -2.59
CA SER A 81 -1.41 16.97 -1.36
C SER A 81 -0.75 16.37 -0.10
N LYS A 82 -0.35 15.09 -0.13
CA LYS A 82 0.28 14.44 1.03
C LYS A 82 1.78 14.67 1.03
N ASP A 83 2.29 15.12 2.16
CA ASP A 83 3.72 15.34 2.34
C ASP A 83 4.47 14.01 2.51
N VAL A 84 5.79 14.01 2.33
CA VAL A 84 6.61 12.80 2.46
C VAL A 84 6.53 12.19 3.86
N THR A 85 6.33 12.99 4.90
CA THR A 85 6.17 12.49 6.27
C THR A 85 4.87 11.74 6.46
N PHE A 86 3.79 12.06 5.73
CA PHE A 86 2.56 11.26 5.73
C PHE A 86 2.83 9.80 5.37
N PHE A 87 3.49 9.54 4.24
CA PHE A 87 3.80 8.18 3.80
C PHE A 87 4.78 7.49 4.74
N ARG A 88 5.83 8.22 5.17
CA ARG A 88 6.81 7.73 6.13
C ARG A 88 6.14 7.30 7.45
N ASN A 89 5.24 8.11 7.99
CA ASN A 89 4.52 7.83 9.23
C ASN A 89 3.60 6.61 9.10
N GLY A 90 2.97 6.42 7.94
CA GLY A 90 2.20 5.21 7.64
C GLY A 90 3.05 3.95 7.80
N ILE A 91 4.24 3.93 7.20
CA ILE A 91 5.16 2.78 7.28
C ILE A 91 5.76 2.60 8.68
N HIS A 92 6.15 3.68 9.37
CA HIS A 92 6.76 3.57 10.71
C HIS A 92 5.80 3.11 11.81
N GLN A 93 4.48 3.14 11.58
CA GLN A 93 3.50 2.55 12.51
C GLN A 93 3.49 1.01 12.47
N LEU A 94 4.05 0.39 11.43
CA LEU A 94 3.96 -1.04 11.18
C LEU A 94 4.54 -1.90 12.33
N PRO A 95 5.72 -1.61 12.91
CA PRO A 95 6.24 -2.39 14.04
C PRO A 95 5.35 -2.35 15.27
N GLY A 96 4.75 -1.18 15.58
CA GLY A 96 3.83 -1.05 16.70
C GLY A 96 2.51 -1.80 16.48
N ARG A 97 2.06 -1.89 15.22
CA ARG A 97 0.88 -2.69 14.84
C ARG A 97 1.17 -4.19 14.90
N TRP A 98 2.34 -4.62 14.45
CA TRP A 98 2.77 -6.02 14.59
C TRP A 98 2.83 -6.48 16.05
N LEU A 99 3.31 -5.62 16.96
CA LEU A 99 3.34 -5.95 18.38
C LEU A 99 1.92 -6.21 18.92
N LYS A 100 0.95 -5.36 18.58
CA LYS A 100 -0.46 -5.49 18.99
C LYS A 100 -1.17 -6.74 18.46
N VAL A 101 -0.67 -7.35 17.38
CA VAL A 101 -1.23 -8.61 16.83
C VAL A 101 -0.70 -9.83 17.58
N ILE A 102 0.47 -9.71 18.21
CA ILE A 102 1.13 -10.80 18.95
C ILE A 102 0.71 -10.80 20.43
N GLU A 103 0.42 -9.63 20.99
CA GLU A 103 -0.14 -9.45 22.34
C GLU A 103 -1.62 -9.84 22.44
#